data_AF-A0A920QJ91-F1
#
_entry.id   AF-A0A920QJ91-F1
#
_cell.length_a   1.000
_cell.length_b   1.000
_cell.length_c   1.000
_cell.angle_alpha   90.00
_cell.angle_beta   90.00
_cell.angle_gamma   90.00
#
_symmetry.space_group_name_H-M   'P 1'
#
loop_
_entity.id
_entity.type
_entity.pdbx_description
1 polymer ?
#
loop_
_entity_poly.entity_id
_entity_poly.type
_entity_poly.pdbx_seq_one_letter_code
_entity_poly.pdbx_strand_id
1 'polypeptide(L)' 'MGKNAKILAGGHSLIPAMKLRFHCQNILIDIGGIEGMDYLREEGGQLRIGAMTRNKH' A
#
# COMPACT_ATOMS: atom_id res chain seq x y z
N MET A 1 10.10 18.46 -4.14
CA MET A 1 8.90 18.36 -3.29
C MET A 1 8.42 16.92 -3.02
N GLY A 2 8.98 15.86 -3.63
CA GLY A 2 8.52 14.48 -3.40
C GLY A 2 9.25 13.65 -2.32
N LYS A 3 10.27 14.17 -1.63
CA LYS A 3 11.09 13.37 -0.69
C LYS A 3 10.41 13.05 0.65
N ASN A 4 9.30 13.73 0.97
CA ASN A 4 8.58 13.61 2.25
C ASN A 4 7.15 13.07 2.09
N ALA A 5 6.90 12.29 1.04
CA ALA A 5 5.63 11.60 0.81
C ALA A 5 5.84 10.09 0.85
N LYS A 6 4.91 9.37 1.46
CA LYS A 6 4.88 7.90 1.44
C LYS A 6 3.53 7.38 0.96
N ILE A 7 3.58 6.30 0.20
CA ILE A 7 2.38 5.56 -0.23
C ILE A 7 1.84 4.77 0.96
N LEU A 8 0.53 4.89 1.19
CA LEU A 8 -0.23 4.12 2.15
C LEU A 8 -1.04 3.06 1.39
N ALA A 9 -0.62 1.80 1.54
CA ALA A 9 -1.37 0.63 1.09
C ALA A 9 -2.14 0.02 2.27
N GLY A 10 -1.87 -1.24 2.66
CA GLY A 10 -2.54 -1.89 3.79
C GLY A 10 -2.28 -1.26 5.18
N GLY A 11 -1.39 -0.28 5.33
CA GLY A 11 -1.16 0.43 6.60
C GLY A 11 -0.43 -0.35 7.70
N HIS A 12 -0.31 -1.67 7.61
CA HIS A 12 0.30 -2.53 8.65
C HIS A 12 1.79 -2.28 8.92
N SER A 13 2.55 -1.74 7.97
CA SER A 13 3.97 -1.39 8.19
C SER A 13 4.17 0.10 8.48
N LEU A 14 3.44 0.95 7.78
CA LEU A 14 3.63 2.40 7.83
C LEU A 14 3.00 3.04 9.07
N ILE A 15 1.78 2.65 9.44
CA ILE A 15 1.07 3.20 10.60
C ILE A 15 1.84 2.91 11.90
N PRO A 16 2.34 1.68 12.15
CA PRO A 16 3.17 1.43 13.34
C PRO A 16 4.47 2.24 13.35
N ALA A 17 5.15 2.37 12.21
CA ALA A 17 6.40 3.13 12.12
C ALA A 17 6.19 4.64 12.38
N MET A 18 5.05 5.20 11.96
CA MET A 18 4.66 6.58 12.28
C MET A 18 4.32 6.77 13.77
N LYS A 19 3.62 5.81 14.40
CA LYS A 19 3.29 5.86 15.84
C LYS A 19 4.54 5.92 16.72
N LEU A 20 5.62 5.25 16.31
CA LEU A 20 6.89 5.24 17.02
C LEU A 20 7.76 6.48 16.77
N ARG A 21 7.27 7.45 15.95
CA ARG A 21 8.01 8.64 15.51
C ARG A 21 9.34 8.34 14.82
N PHE A 22 9.55 7.11 14.35
CA PHE A 22 10.73 6.74 13.55
C PHE A 22 10.74 7.40 12.17
N HIS A 23 9.59 7.90 11.71
CA HIS A 23 9.47 8.62 10.44
C HIS A 23 8.55 9.84 10.57
N CYS A 24 9.11 11.05 10.46
CA CYS A 24 8.35 12.29 10.22
C CYS A 24 8.06 12.43 8.72
N GLN A 25 7.04 11.72 8.22
CA GLN A 25 6.49 11.98 6.89
C GLN A 25 5.25 12.86 7.06
N ASN A 26 5.22 14.02 6.39
CA ASN A 26 4.09 14.95 6.52
C ASN A 26 2.96 14.64 5.52
N ILE A 27 3.24 13.82 4.50
CA ILE A 27 2.32 13.55 3.41
C ILE A 27 2.15 12.04 3.25
N LEU A 28 0.90 11.59 3.29
CA LEU A 28 0.49 10.22 2.98
C LEU A 28 -0.36 10.24 1.72
N ILE A 29 -0.03 9.35 0.78
CA ILE A 29 -0.82 9.13 -0.44
C ILE A 29 -1.52 7.78 -0.27
N ASP A 30 -2.80 7.82 0.08
CA ASP A 30 -3.64 6.62 0.17
C ASP A 30 -4.04 6.16 -1.24
N ILE A 31 -3.69 4.92 -1.56
CA ILE A 31 -4.02 4.28 -2.84
C ILE A 31 -5.14 3.23 -2.71
N GLY A 32 -5.72 3.07 -1.52
CA GLY A 32 -6.79 2.10 -1.27
C GLY A 32 -8.09 2.39 -2.00
N GLY A 33 -8.28 3.62 -2.50
CA GLY A 33 -9.44 4.00 -3.31
C GLY A 33 -9.26 3.78 -4.82
N ILE A 34 -8.11 3.28 -5.28
CA ILE A 34 -7.87 3.07 -6.71
C ILE A 34 -8.49 1.73 -7.14
N GLU A 35 -9.48 1.80 -8.02
CA GLU A 35 -10.14 0.64 -8.59
C GLU A 35 -9.18 -0.25 -9.38
N GLY A 36 -9.40 -1.56 -9.33
CA GLY A 36 -8.59 -2.53 -10.07
C GLY A 36 -7.19 -2.78 -9.49
N MET A 37 -6.90 -2.34 -8.26
CA MET A 37 -5.66 -2.67 -7.55
C MET A 37 -5.80 -3.83 -6.55
N ASP A 38 -7.02 -4.26 -6.26
CA ASP A 38 -7.32 -5.46 -5.45
C ASP A 38 -7.85 -6.57 -6.37
N TYR A 39 -6.95 -7.43 -6.84
CA TYR A 39 -7.32 -8.55 -7.70
C TYR A 39 -6.38 -9.73 -7.53
N LEU A 40 -6.89 -10.90 -7.88
CA LEU A 40 -6.13 -12.12 -8.05
C LEU A 40 -6.58 -12.75 -9.37
N ARG A 41 -5.70 -12.83 -10.37
CA ARG A 41 -6.06 -13.40 -11.67
C ARG A 41 -4.90 -14.14 -12.33
N GLU A 42 -5.22 -15.15 -13.10
CA GLU A 42 -4.26 -15.81 -13.99
C GLU A 42 -4.38 -15.24 -15.40
N GLU A 43 -3.24 -14.92 -16.00
CA GLU A 43 -3.19 -14.38 -17.35
C GLU A 43 -1.84 -14.72 -17.98
N GLY A 44 -1.84 -15.24 -19.21
CA GLY A 44 -0.61 -15.65 -19.90
C GLY A 44 0.22 -16.70 -19.13
N GLY A 45 -0.45 -17.59 -18.38
CA GLY A 45 0.21 -18.64 -17.59
C GLY A 45 0.88 -18.13 -16.31
N GLN A 46 0.60 -16.90 -15.88
CA GLN A 46 1.15 -16.32 -14.65
C GLN A 46 0.03 -15.83 -13.73
N LEU A 47 0.22 -16.06 -12.43
CA LEU A 47 -0.61 -15.46 -11.40
C LEU A 47 -0.21 -13.98 -11.22
N ARG A 48 -1.16 -13.08 -11.43
CA ARG A 48 -1.04 -11.66 -11.16
C ARG A 48 -1.82 -11.31 -9.91
N ILE A 49 -1.18 -10.57 -9.01
CA ILE A 49 -1.72 -10.16 -7.72
C ILE A 49 -1.69 -8.63 -7.67
N GLY A 50 -2.82 -8.01 -7.32
CA GLY A 50 -2.94 -6.57 -7.17
C GLY A 50 -2.20 -6.06 -5.94
N ALA A 51 -1.63 -4.86 -6.02
CA ALA A 51 -0.85 -4.28 -4.92
C ALA A 51 -1.70 -3.98 -3.65
N MET A 52 -3.01 -3.87 -3.81
CA MET A 52 -3.96 -3.69 -2.69
C MET A 52 -4.62 -5.00 -2.26
N THR A 53 -4.20 -6.15 -2.79
CA THR A 53 -4.74 -7.44 -2.37
C THR A 53 -4.43 -7.70 -0.90
N ARG A 54 -5.48 -7.84 -0.12
CA ARG A 54 -5.40 -7.96 1.34
C ARG A 54 -5.05 -9.38 1.74
N ASN A 55 -4.07 -9.51 2.63
CA ASN A 55 -3.87 -10.75 3.35
C ASN A 55 -5.01 -10.91 4.37
N LYS A 56 -5.82 -11.97 4.25
CA LYS A 56 -6.91 -12.28 5.18
C LYS A 56 -6.36 -13.16 6.29
N HIS A 57 -5.77 -12.54 7.31
CA HIS A 57 -5.50 -13.17 8.61
C HIS A 57 -6.08 -12.28 9.69
#